data_AF-A0A4R3UWC3-F1
#
_entry.id   AF-A0A4R3UWC3-F1
#
_cell.length_a   1.000
_cell.length_b   1.000
_cell.length_c   1.000
_cell.angle_alpha   90.00
_cell.angle_beta   90.00
_cell.angle_gamma   90.00
#
_symmetry.space_group_name_H-M   'P 1'
#
loop_
_entity.id
_entity.type
_entity.pdbx_description
1 polymer ?
#
loop_
_entity_poly.entity_id
_entity_poly.type
_entity_poly.pdbx_seq_one_letter_code
_entity_poly.pdbx_strand_id
1 'polypeptide(L)'
;MKTLHWLGAFTLLSACSQVAGNPLQQAMAQLDAMGNEFVQAANHTQLDADNLADSRYYTAATFPNATAAHSAIGLPDAGLDALTRAVLLVHAYEAPLPHVRYRIEYSMNVSPDVPEAQQDHVEVRRYNLGPARRADLQASTPANHLADPQEFGVGPHVSWRFVMAPVMGFQAALTHAGRVEIPDAQAQADDCLGVSCLVLADPTGPERGWQAVPPPQLGPALYAARSNWGVAQPARVMEELWSSIAGQGMDPLPYQPGQPAFQFVISSNTDGQQAAVMGLARQSVVLDSSVSEIWTQRFEAEQTPPNFSTLLVPRR
;
A
#
# COMPACT_ATOMS: atom_id res chain seq x y z
N MET A 1 75.63 -49.27 7.49
CA MET A 1 74.83 -48.57 6.45
C MET A 1 73.36 -48.71 6.85
N LYS A 2 72.75 -47.63 7.37
CA LYS A 2 71.32 -47.58 7.76
C LYS A 2 70.67 -46.52 6.87
N THR A 3 69.76 -46.92 6.01
CA THR A 3 68.97 -46.06 5.13
C THR A 3 67.70 -45.61 5.86
N LEU A 4 67.57 -44.31 6.06
CA LEU A 4 66.34 -43.64 6.50
C LEU A 4 65.40 -43.48 5.29
N HIS A 5 64.12 -43.82 5.44
CA HIS A 5 63.06 -43.43 4.51
C HIS A 5 62.21 -42.32 5.15
N TRP A 6 62.15 -41.18 4.47
CA TRP A 6 61.30 -40.04 4.80
C TRP A 6 59.92 -40.25 4.16
N LEU A 7 58.87 -40.23 4.98
CA LEU A 7 57.47 -40.12 4.57
C LEU A 7 57.12 -38.63 4.45
N GLY A 8 56.93 -38.15 3.21
CA GLY A 8 56.36 -36.83 2.94
C GLY A 8 54.82 -36.91 2.93
N ALA A 9 54.18 -36.34 3.94
CA ALA A 9 52.74 -36.09 3.93
C ALA A 9 52.48 -34.75 3.24
N PHE A 10 51.87 -34.80 2.05
CA PHE A 10 51.35 -33.61 1.36
C PHE A 10 49.91 -33.35 1.83
N THR A 11 49.74 -32.37 2.71
CA THR A 11 48.44 -31.82 3.08
C THR A 11 47.99 -30.87 1.96
N LEU A 12 47.02 -31.30 1.14
CA LEU A 12 46.33 -30.43 0.19
C LEU A 12 45.39 -29.50 0.97
N LEU A 13 45.81 -28.25 1.17
CA LEU A 13 44.94 -27.14 1.57
C LEU A 13 44.04 -26.79 0.38
N SER A 14 42.80 -27.29 0.39
CA SER A 14 41.73 -26.74 -0.45
C SER A 14 41.39 -25.33 0.03
N ALA A 15 41.98 -24.33 -0.61
CA ALA A 15 41.49 -22.95 -0.52
C ALA A 15 40.16 -22.86 -1.28
N CYS A 16 39.04 -22.90 -0.57
CA CYS A 16 37.78 -22.41 -1.10
C CYS A 16 37.93 -20.89 -1.30
N SER A 17 38.23 -20.48 -2.53
CA SER A 17 38.11 -19.09 -2.94
C SER A 17 36.63 -18.70 -2.85
N GLN A 18 36.23 -18.06 -1.74
CA GLN A 18 35.01 -17.26 -1.70
C GLN A 18 35.20 -16.13 -2.70
N VAL A 19 34.60 -16.25 -3.88
CA VAL A 19 34.44 -15.12 -4.80
C VAL A 19 33.58 -14.12 -4.05
N ALA A 20 34.19 -13.03 -3.55
CA ALA A 20 33.46 -11.92 -2.98
C ALA A 20 32.54 -11.37 -4.09
N GLY A 21 31.25 -11.67 -4.00
CA GLY A 21 30.25 -11.15 -4.92
C GLY A 21 30.23 -9.63 -4.86
N ASN A 22 29.85 -8.99 -5.96
CA ASN A 22 29.60 -7.55 -5.98
C ASN A 22 28.61 -7.20 -4.84
N PRO A 23 28.95 -6.29 -3.90
CA PRO A 23 28.07 -5.93 -2.77
C PRO A 23 26.66 -5.52 -3.21
N LEU A 24 26.52 -4.83 -4.33
CA LEU A 24 25.21 -4.49 -4.91
C LEU A 24 24.42 -5.73 -5.30
N GLN A 25 25.07 -6.71 -5.94
CA GLN A 25 24.41 -7.96 -6.34
C GLN A 25 23.96 -8.77 -5.13
N GLN A 26 24.75 -8.78 -4.05
CA GLN A 26 24.39 -9.45 -2.80
C GLN A 26 23.20 -8.76 -2.13
N ALA A 27 23.22 -7.43 -2.04
CA ALA A 27 22.11 -6.64 -1.49
C ALA A 27 20.82 -6.84 -2.28
N MET A 28 20.89 -6.78 -3.62
CA MET A 28 19.73 -7.03 -4.48
C MET A 28 19.17 -8.46 -4.34
N ALA A 29 20.04 -9.47 -4.24
CA ALA A 29 19.60 -10.86 -4.01
C ALA A 29 18.94 -11.05 -2.64
N GLN A 30 19.44 -10.36 -1.61
CA GLN A 30 18.82 -10.38 -0.28
C GLN A 30 17.44 -9.70 -0.30
N LEU A 31 17.33 -8.53 -0.93
CA LEU A 31 16.06 -7.83 -1.10
C LEU A 31 15.06 -8.66 -1.89
N ASP A 32 15.49 -9.33 -2.96
CA ASP A 32 14.63 -10.23 -3.73
C ASP A 32 14.08 -11.39 -2.89
N ALA A 33 14.93 -12.02 -2.06
CA ALA A 33 14.49 -13.08 -1.15
C ALA A 33 13.48 -12.57 -0.10
N MET A 34 13.74 -11.40 0.49
CA MET A 34 12.83 -10.75 1.44
C MET A 34 11.50 -10.35 0.80
N GLY A 35 11.54 -9.87 -0.45
CA GLY A 35 10.37 -9.52 -1.22
C GLY A 35 9.47 -10.73 -1.48
N ASN A 36 10.07 -11.85 -1.90
CA ASN A 36 9.37 -13.12 -2.08
C ASN A 36 8.72 -13.61 -0.78
N GLU A 37 9.45 -13.58 0.34
CA GLU A 37 8.92 -13.96 1.65
C GLU A 37 7.71 -13.09 2.03
N PHE A 38 7.81 -11.77 1.84
CA PHE A 38 6.74 -10.84 2.15
C PHE A 38 5.45 -11.15 1.38
N VAL A 39 5.53 -11.36 0.05
CA VAL A 39 4.34 -11.59 -0.79
C VAL A 39 3.73 -12.99 -0.64
N GLN A 40 4.42 -13.93 -0.01
CA GLN A 40 3.90 -15.28 0.28
C GLN A 40 3.41 -15.43 1.72
N ALA A 41 3.89 -14.59 2.64
CA ALA A 41 3.51 -14.66 4.04
C ALA A 41 1.99 -14.47 4.25
N ALA A 42 1.47 -14.97 5.37
CA ALA A 42 0.03 -14.99 5.67
C ALA A 42 -0.83 -15.67 4.59
N ASN A 43 -0.31 -16.72 3.95
CA ASN A 43 -0.98 -17.53 2.92
C ASN A 43 -1.34 -16.76 1.64
N HIS A 44 -0.62 -15.68 1.33
CA HIS A 44 -0.77 -15.03 0.03
C HIS A 44 -0.28 -15.95 -1.08
N THR A 45 -1.09 -16.09 -2.12
CA THR A 45 -0.68 -16.77 -3.34
C THR A 45 0.14 -15.79 -4.17
N GLN A 46 1.42 -16.13 -4.41
CA GLN A 46 2.27 -15.31 -5.27
C GLN A 46 1.72 -15.27 -6.68
N LEU A 47 1.76 -14.09 -7.27
CA LEU A 47 1.34 -13.81 -8.64
C LEU A 47 2.56 -13.42 -9.46
N ASP A 48 2.45 -13.64 -10.77
CA ASP A 48 3.43 -13.14 -11.71
C ASP A 48 3.26 -11.62 -11.87
N ALA A 49 4.25 -10.87 -11.38
CA ALA A 49 4.24 -9.41 -11.40
C ALA A 49 4.16 -8.84 -12.83
N ASP A 50 4.77 -9.51 -13.81
CA ASP A 50 4.78 -9.07 -15.20
C ASP A 50 3.37 -9.10 -15.83
N ASN A 51 2.51 -9.99 -15.32
CA ASN A 51 1.12 -10.09 -15.78
C ASN A 51 0.20 -9.05 -15.16
N LEU A 52 0.62 -8.32 -14.12
CA LEU A 52 -0.23 -7.34 -13.43
C LEU A 52 -0.19 -5.95 -14.09
N ALA A 53 0.86 -5.63 -14.84
CA ALA A 53 1.00 -4.39 -15.62
C ALA A 53 0.63 -4.63 -17.10
N ASP A 54 -0.52 -5.26 -17.34
CA ASP A 54 -0.97 -5.70 -18.65
C ASP A 54 -2.11 -4.82 -19.22
N SER A 55 -2.80 -5.32 -20.24
CA SER A 55 -3.96 -4.67 -20.86
C SER A 55 -5.14 -4.42 -19.91
N ARG A 56 -5.24 -5.15 -18.79
CA ARG A 56 -6.28 -4.94 -17.78
C ARG A 56 -5.97 -3.73 -16.89
N TYR A 57 -4.70 -3.46 -16.65
CA TYR A 57 -4.26 -2.30 -15.89
C TYR A 57 -4.26 -1.03 -16.75
N TYR A 58 -3.67 -1.09 -17.96
CA TYR A 58 -3.56 0.04 -18.89
C TYR A 58 -4.81 0.23 -19.74
N THR A 59 -5.93 0.60 -19.10
CA THR A 59 -7.22 0.88 -19.77
C THR A 59 -7.57 2.37 -19.73
N ALA A 60 -8.51 2.79 -20.56
CA ALA A 60 -9.10 4.13 -20.47
C ALA A 60 -9.89 4.37 -19.17
N ALA A 61 -10.30 3.30 -18.47
CA ALA A 61 -10.94 3.43 -17.17
C ALA A 61 -9.92 3.78 -16.07
N THR A 62 -8.72 3.19 -16.12
CA THR A 62 -7.64 3.49 -15.17
C THR A 62 -6.90 4.77 -15.56
N PHE A 63 -6.57 4.94 -16.84
CA PHE A 63 -5.78 6.04 -17.39
C PHE A 63 -6.52 6.73 -18.54
N PRO A 64 -7.57 7.53 -18.26
CA PRO A 64 -8.42 8.14 -19.29
C PRO A 64 -7.67 9.10 -20.22
N ASN A 65 -6.55 9.65 -19.75
CA ASN A 65 -5.74 10.62 -20.48
C ASN A 65 -4.48 10.01 -21.13
N ALA A 66 -4.27 8.69 -21.02
CA ALA A 66 -3.16 8.03 -21.69
C ALA A 66 -3.39 8.01 -23.20
N THR A 67 -2.66 8.83 -23.96
CA THR A 67 -2.68 8.78 -25.42
C THR A 67 -2.03 7.48 -25.90
N ALA A 68 -2.57 6.83 -26.93
CA ALA A 68 -2.13 5.55 -27.46
C ALA A 68 -0.65 5.46 -27.95
N ALA A 69 0.12 6.54 -27.87
CA ALA A 69 1.54 6.60 -28.23
C ALA A 69 2.42 6.03 -27.10
N HIS A 70 2.43 4.69 -26.99
CA HIS A 70 3.22 3.96 -26.01
C HIS A 70 4.64 3.76 -26.55
N SER A 71 5.60 4.51 -26.01
CA SER A 71 7.00 4.07 -25.99
C SER A 71 7.36 3.79 -24.53
N ALA A 72 8.22 2.79 -24.26
CA ALA A 72 8.60 2.35 -22.93
C ALA A 72 9.18 3.46 -22.01
N ILE A 73 9.39 4.67 -22.53
CA ILE A 73 9.90 5.85 -21.83
C ILE A 73 8.76 6.68 -21.19
N GLY A 74 7.48 6.41 -21.49
CA GLY A 74 6.35 7.26 -21.07
C GLY A 74 5.09 6.51 -20.66
N LEU A 75 5.19 5.54 -19.74
CA LEU A 75 4.01 4.92 -19.15
C LEU A 75 3.35 5.88 -18.14
N PRO A 76 2.00 5.97 -18.11
CA PRO A 76 1.29 6.97 -17.31
C PRO A 76 1.43 6.77 -15.80
N ASP A 77 1.91 5.61 -15.37
CA ASP A 77 2.19 5.26 -13.98
C ASP A 77 3.69 5.30 -13.62
N ALA A 78 4.58 5.63 -14.56
CA ALA A 78 6.03 5.59 -14.34
C ALA A 78 6.48 6.51 -13.19
N GLY A 79 5.83 7.67 -13.03
CA GLY A 79 6.11 8.63 -11.96
C GLY A 79 5.24 8.48 -10.72
N LEU A 80 4.46 7.40 -10.58
CA LEU A 80 3.65 7.20 -9.38
C LEU A 80 4.49 6.58 -8.25
N ASP A 81 4.20 6.98 -7.02
CA ASP A 81 4.72 6.32 -5.83
C ASP A 81 4.12 4.91 -5.65
N ALA A 82 4.80 4.09 -4.85
CA ALA A 82 4.42 2.70 -4.63
C ALA A 82 3.01 2.54 -4.02
N LEU A 83 2.58 3.46 -3.15
CA LEU A 83 1.27 3.39 -2.48
C LEU A 83 0.15 3.68 -3.47
N THR A 84 0.27 4.78 -4.23
CA THR A 84 -0.69 5.15 -5.26
C THR A 84 -0.81 4.06 -6.31
N ARG A 85 0.33 3.52 -6.78
CA ARG A 85 0.35 2.43 -7.77
C ARG A 85 -0.29 1.15 -7.24
N ALA A 86 -0.01 0.78 -5.99
CA ALA A 86 -0.59 -0.40 -5.35
C ALA A 86 -2.13 -0.34 -5.28
N VAL A 87 -2.69 0.82 -4.89
CA VAL A 87 -4.16 1.00 -4.85
C VAL A 87 -4.77 0.91 -6.26
N LEU A 88 -4.12 1.48 -7.27
CA LEU A 88 -4.57 1.33 -8.66
C LEU A 88 -4.54 -0.13 -9.15
N LEU A 89 -3.52 -0.90 -8.79
CA LEU A 89 -3.44 -2.33 -9.13
C LEU A 89 -4.60 -3.10 -8.50
N VAL A 90 -4.92 -2.86 -7.22
CA VAL A 90 -6.08 -3.48 -6.57
C VAL A 90 -7.38 -3.11 -7.29
N HIS A 91 -7.57 -1.84 -7.67
CA HIS A 91 -8.76 -1.42 -8.42
C HIS A 91 -8.89 -2.07 -9.80
N ALA A 92 -7.79 -2.30 -10.51
CA ALA A 92 -7.82 -2.94 -11.82
C ALA A 92 -8.15 -4.44 -11.73
N TYR A 93 -7.71 -5.09 -10.66
CA TYR A 93 -7.81 -6.56 -10.51
C TYR A 93 -9.02 -7.04 -9.72
N GLU A 94 -9.64 -6.16 -8.93
CA GLU A 94 -10.80 -6.50 -8.14
C GLU A 94 -12.08 -5.86 -8.67
N ALA A 95 -13.22 -6.54 -8.51
CA ALA A 95 -14.51 -5.95 -8.87
C ALA A 95 -14.78 -4.69 -8.03
N PRO A 96 -15.32 -3.61 -8.62
CA PRO A 96 -15.60 -2.37 -7.89
C PRO A 96 -16.66 -2.61 -6.81
N LEU A 97 -16.52 -1.92 -5.67
CA LEU A 97 -17.46 -1.97 -4.55
C LEU A 97 -17.96 -0.55 -4.22
N PRO A 98 -19.28 -0.33 -4.07
CA PRO A 98 -19.84 0.98 -3.75
C PRO A 98 -19.51 1.49 -2.35
N HIS A 99 -19.35 0.57 -1.39
CA HIS A 99 -19.07 0.85 0.01
C HIS A 99 -17.83 0.05 0.43
N VAL A 100 -16.72 0.74 0.65
CA VAL A 100 -15.43 0.07 0.79
C VAL A 100 -14.52 0.78 1.78
N ARG A 101 -13.74 -0.01 2.51
CA ARG A 101 -12.62 0.48 3.33
C ARG A 101 -11.33 -0.20 2.92
N TYR A 102 -10.27 0.59 2.80
CA TYR A 102 -8.92 0.10 2.57
C TYR A 102 -8.10 0.28 3.84
N ARG A 103 -7.26 -0.69 4.17
CA ARG A 103 -6.17 -0.57 5.15
C ARG A 103 -4.88 -0.82 4.39
N ILE A 104 -4.01 0.18 4.34
CA ILE A 104 -2.74 0.11 3.63
C ILE A 104 -1.61 0.15 4.67
N GLU A 105 -0.68 -0.78 4.59
CA GLU A 105 0.53 -0.81 5.41
C GLU A 105 1.76 -0.65 4.51
N TYR A 106 2.72 0.16 4.95
CA TYR A 106 3.86 0.53 4.12
C TYR A 106 5.16 0.56 4.90
N SER A 107 6.24 0.10 4.26
CA SER A 107 7.61 0.23 4.75
C SER A 107 8.61 0.28 3.61
N MET A 108 9.67 1.06 3.80
CA MET A 108 10.81 1.14 2.90
C MET A 108 11.93 0.25 3.45
N ASN A 109 12.47 -0.64 2.63
CA ASN A 109 13.61 -1.48 2.95
C ASN A 109 14.80 -1.03 2.11
N VAL A 110 15.69 -0.27 2.73
CA VAL A 110 16.89 0.29 2.09
C VAL A 110 18.11 -0.39 2.69
N SER A 111 19.01 -0.87 1.84
CA SER A 111 20.29 -1.43 2.29
C SER A 111 21.15 -0.31 2.92
N PRO A 112 21.69 -0.52 4.14
CA PRO A 112 22.53 0.48 4.79
C PRO A 112 23.88 0.66 4.08
N ASP A 113 24.36 -0.36 3.38
CA ASP A 113 25.66 -0.38 2.71
C ASP A 113 25.56 0.02 1.23
N VAL A 114 24.38 -0.16 0.62
CA VAL A 114 24.13 0.09 -0.81
C VAL A 114 22.78 0.80 -0.97
N PRO A 115 22.72 2.14 -0.80
CA PRO A 115 21.45 2.88 -0.81
C PRO A 115 20.63 2.73 -2.10
N GLU A 116 21.26 2.42 -3.23
CA GLU A 116 20.58 2.12 -4.49
C GLU A 116 19.77 0.82 -4.44
N ALA A 117 20.12 -0.10 -3.53
CA ALA A 117 19.35 -1.30 -3.25
C ALA A 117 18.24 -0.95 -2.25
N GLN A 118 17.08 -0.62 -2.78
CA GLN A 118 15.88 -0.29 -2.01
C GLN A 118 14.62 -0.95 -2.57
N GLN A 119 13.68 -1.26 -1.67
CA GLN A 119 12.36 -1.80 -1.99
C GLN A 119 11.27 -1.18 -1.12
N ASP A 120 10.12 -0.97 -1.74
CA ASP A 120 8.87 -0.54 -1.13
C ASP A 120 8.00 -1.76 -0.89
N HIS A 121 7.68 -2.04 0.38
CA HIS A 121 6.78 -3.11 0.78
C HIS A 121 5.40 -2.50 1.09
N VAL A 122 4.39 -2.87 0.31
CA VAL A 122 3.02 -2.36 0.45
C VAL A 122 2.06 -3.53 0.66
N GLU A 123 1.23 -3.48 1.71
CA GLU A 123 0.07 -4.36 1.85
C GLU A 123 -1.21 -3.51 1.74
N VAL A 124 -2.09 -3.85 0.79
CA VAL A 124 -3.40 -3.22 0.62
C VAL A 124 -4.48 -4.24 0.94
N ARG A 125 -5.17 -4.06 2.06
CA ARG A 125 -6.39 -4.80 2.40
C ARG A 125 -7.60 -3.99 2.02
N ARG A 126 -8.57 -4.61 1.34
CA ARG A 126 -9.84 -4.02 0.94
C ARG A 126 -11.00 -4.79 1.56
N TYR A 127 -11.85 -4.09 2.29
CA TYR A 127 -13.00 -4.65 2.98
C TYR A 127 -14.30 -4.18 2.34
N ASN A 128 -15.17 -5.14 2.01
CA ASN A 128 -16.52 -4.88 1.52
C ASN A 128 -17.46 -4.48 2.67
N LEU A 129 -17.96 -3.24 2.66
CA LEU A 129 -18.91 -2.74 3.66
C LEU A 129 -20.37 -2.84 3.18
N GLY A 130 -20.61 -3.28 1.94
CA GLY A 130 -21.94 -3.41 1.36
C GLY A 130 -22.93 -4.20 2.22
N PRO A 131 -22.57 -5.42 2.71
CA PRO A 131 -23.43 -6.19 3.58
C PRO A 131 -23.80 -5.46 4.89
N ALA A 132 -22.83 -4.81 5.54
CA ALA A 132 -23.06 -4.04 6.76
C ALA A 132 -23.97 -2.83 6.49
N ARG A 133 -23.77 -2.14 5.37
CA ARG A 133 -24.61 -0.99 4.97
C ARG A 133 -26.05 -1.41 4.73
N ARG A 134 -26.25 -2.52 4.02
CA ARG A 134 -27.58 -3.07 3.77
C ARG A 134 -28.27 -3.49 5.06
N ALA A 135 -27.55 -4.13 5.97
CA ALA A 135 -28.08 -4.54 7.27
C ALA A 135 -28.50 -3.34 8.14
N ASP A 136 -27.73 -2.24 8.11
CA ASP A 136 -28.10 -1.00 8.79
C ASP A 136 -29.41 -0.40 8.24
N LEU A 137 -29.56 -0.34 6.91
CA LEU A 137 -30.79 0.16 6.28
C LEU A 137 -32.01 -0.73 6.55
N GLN A 138 -31.83 -2.04 6.67
CA GLN A 138 -32.92 -2.96 7.02
C GLN A 138 -33.57 -2.63 8.37
N ALA A 139 -32.84 -1.98 9.30
CA ALA A 139 -33.38 -1.58 10.59
C ALA A 139 -34.41 -0.43 10.48
N SER A 140 -34.40 0.31 9.36
CA SER A 140 -35.22 1.53 9.19
C SER A 140 -36.05 1.56 7.90
N THR A 141 -35.78 0.66 6.94
CA THR A 141 -36.43 0.60 5.63
C THR A 141 -37.19 -0.71 5.44
N PRO A 142 -38.49 -0.68 5.08
CA PRO A 142 -39.26 -1.88 4.76
C PRO A 142 -38.60 -2.70 3.65
N ALA A 143 -38.67 -4.04 3.75
CA ALA A 143 -37.96 -4.95 2.83
C ALA A 143 -38.32 -4.74 1.34
N ASN A 144 -39.54 -4.29 1.04
CA ASN A 144 -39.99 -4.00 -0.33
C ASN A 144 -39.44 -2.68 -0.90
N HIS A 145 -38.82 -1.83 -0.08
CA HIS A 145 -38.18 -0.57 -0.49
C HIS A 145 -36.65 -0.64 -0.40
N LEU A 146 -36.09 -1.77 0.02
CA LEU A 146 -34.66 -1.98 0.10
C LEU A 146 -34.13 -2.51 -1.24
N ALA A 147 -33.05 -1.91 -1.74
CA ALA A 147 -32.39 -2.36 -2.95
C ALA A 147 -31.81 -3.79 -2.82
N ASP A 148 -31.57 -4.40 -3.98
CA ASP A 148 -30.95 -5.73 -4.06
C ASP A 148 -29.53 -5.72 -3.46
N PRO A 149 -29.05 -6.83 -2.87
CA PRO A 149 -27.70 -6.91 -2.31
C PRO A 149 -26.59 -6.47 -3.26
N GLN A 150 -26.75 -6.68 -4.57
CA GLN A 150 -25.80 -6.29 -5.60
C GLN A 150 -25.57 -4.78 -5.67
N GLU A 151 -26.60 -3.96 -5.39
CA GLU A 151 -26.50 -2.50 -5.38
C GLU A 151 -25.63 -1.98 -4.23
N PHE A 152 -25.51 -2.75 -3.15
CA PHE A 152 -24.62 -2.44 -2.03
C PHE A 152 -23.19 -2.93 -2.25
N GLY A 153 -22.97 -3.83 -3.21
CA GLY A 153 -21.70 -4.49 -3.45
C GLY A 153 -21.62 -5.87 -2.78
N VAL A 154 -21.45 -6.89 -3.63
CA VAL A 154 -21.16 -8.27 -3.22
C VAL A 154 -19.78 -8.64 -3.73
N GLY A 155 -18.94 -9.18 -2.85
CA GLY A 155 -17.58 -9.55 -3.17
C GLY A 155 -16.76 -9.83 -1.92
N PRO A 156 -15.62 -10.49 -2.06
CA PRO A 156 -14.78 -10.86 -0.94
C PRO A 156 -14.05 -9.64 -0.35
N HIS A 157 -13.66 -9.78 0.92
CA HIS A 157 -12.56 -9.02 1.47
C HIS A 157 -11.26 -9.57 0.89
N VAL A 158 -10.30 -8.72 0.55
CA VAL A 158 -9.06 -9.15 -0.11
C VAL A 158 -7.86 -8.46 0.50
N SER A 159 -6.71 -9.14 0.50
CA SER A 159 -5.41 -8.58 0.83
C SER A 159 -4.47 -8.79 -0.34
N TRP A 160 -3.82 -7.71 -0.74
CA TRP A 160 -2.78 -7.69 -1.75
C TRP A 160 -1.47 -7.24 -1.12
N ARG A 161 -0.38 -7.89 -1.50
CA ARG A 161 0.98 -7.49 -1.14
C ARG A 161 1.76 -7.21 -2.39
N PHE A 162 2.48 -6.10 -2.39
CA PHE A 162 3.32 -5.67 -3.49
C PHE A 162 4.70 -5.32 -2.96
N VAL A 163 5.71 -5.69 -3.74
CA VAL A 163 7.08 -5.20 -3.57
C VAL A 163 7.42 -4.41 -4.82
N MET A 164 7.81 -3.16 -4.64
CA MET A 164 8.17 -2.28 -5.73
C MET A 164 9.58 -1.73 -5.53
N ALA A 165 10.26 -1.37 -6.61
CA ALA A 165 11.57 -0.75 -6.55
C ALA A 165 11.75 0.22 -7.73
N PRO A 166 12.61 1.24 -7.62
CA PRO A 166 12.95 2.06 -8.77
C PRO A 166 13.67 1.23 -9.84
N VAL A 167 13.14 1.18 -11.06
CA VAL A 167 13.74 0.46 -12.20
C VAL A 167 13.53 1.27 -13.47
N MET A 168 14.61 1.61 -14.17
CA MET A 168 14.62 2.16 -15.54
C MET A 168 13.44 3.09 -15.88
N GLY A 169 13.38 4.26 -15.25
CA GLY A 169 12.35 5.28 -15.52
C GLY A 169 11.06 5.12 -14.73
N PHE A 170 10.87 4.02 -14.00
CA PHE A 170 9.85 3.92 -12.97
C PHE A 170 10.37 4.36 -11.61
N GLN A 171 9.56 5.15 -10.92
CA GLN A 171 9.74 5.45 -9.50
C GLN A 171 9.48 4.20 -8.63
N ALA A 172 8.46 3.42 -8.95
CA ALA A 172 8.10 2.20 -8.21
C ALA A 172 7.65 1.08 -9.17
N ALA A 173 8.61 0.40 -9.82
CA ALA A 173 8.36 -0.76 -10.65
C ALA A 173 7.92 -1.96 -9.81
N LEU A 174 6.86 -2.66 -10.22
CA LEU A 174 6.40 -3.86 -9.54
C LEU A 174 7.41 -5.01 -9.76
N THR A 175 7.84 -5.64 -8.66
CA THR A 175 8.80 -6.75 -8.68
C THR A 175 8.18 -8.05 -8.18
N HIS A 176 7.39 -7.98 -7.10
CA HIS A 176 6.68 -9.12 -6.53
C HIS A 176 5.24 -8.73 -6.20
N ALA A 177 4.33 -9.68 -6.34
CA ALA A 177 2.94 -9.52 -5.92
C ALA A 177 2.37 -10.80 -5.31
N GLY A 178 1.44 -10.65 -4.38
CA GLY A 178 0.69 -11.75 -3.79
C GLY A 178 -0.72 -11.34 -3.42
N ARG A 179 -1.67 -12.28 -3.49
CA ARG A 179 -3.09 -12.05 -3.17
C ARG A 179 -3.62 -13.13 -2.26
N VAL A 180 -4.50 -12.75 -1.33
CA VAL A 180 -5.36 -13.68 -0.59
C VAL A 180 -6.75 -13.09 -0.38
N GLU A 181 -7.76 -13.94 -0.27
CA GLU A 181 -9.08 -13.54 0.21
C GLU A 181 -9.09 -13.60 1.74
N ILE A 182 -9.58 -12.54 2.38
CA ILE A 182 -9.64 -12.44 3.83
C ILE A 182 -10.97 -13.09 4.27
N PRO A 183 -10.95 -14.13 5.12
CA PRO A 183 -12.19 -14.72 5.65
C PRO A 183 -12.98 -13.72 6.50
N ASP A 184 -14.31 -13.80 6.49
CA ASP A 184 -15.19 -12.87 7.23
C ASP A 184 -14.84 -12.77 8.72
N ALA A 185 -14.50 -13.89 9.36
CA ALA A 185 -14.10 -13.91 10.77
C ALA A 185 -12.82 -13.12 11.02
N GLN A 186 -11.87 -13.15 10.09
CA GLN A 186 -10.65 -12.35 10.16
C GLN A 186 -10.96 -10.88 9.85
N ALA A 187 -11.73 -10.60 8.80
CA ALA A 187 -12.13 -9.23 8.45
C ALA A 187 -12.87 -8.52 9.60
N GLN A 188 -13.70 -9.26 10.35
CA GLN A 188 -14.41 -8.77 11.52
C GLN A 188 -13.47 -8.41 12.69
N ALA A 189 -12.36 -9.14 12.83
CA ALA A 189 -11.36 -8.96 13.87
C ALA A 189 -10.29 -7.91 13.52
N ASP A 190 -10.13 -7.59 12.23
CA ASP A 190 -9.12 -6.64 11.77
C ASP A 190 -9.41 -5.21 12.26
N ASP A 191 -8.33 -4.53 12.69
CA ASP A 191 -8.35 -3.16 13.19
C ASP A 191 -7.93 -2.15 12.11
N CYS A 192 -8.76 -1.13 11.94
CA CYS A 192 -8.56 -0.02 11.03
C CYS A 192 -8.30 1.28 11.82
N LEU A 193 -7.21 1.27 12.61
CA LEU A 193 -6.73 2.39 13.43
C LEU A 193 -7.67 2.73 14.59
N GLY A 194 -8.01 1.72 15.40
CA GLY A 194 -8.80 1.84 16.62
C GLY A 194 -10.28 1.51 16.47
N VAL A 195 -10.74 1.16 15.27
CA VAL A 195 -12.11 0.70 14.99
C VAL A 195 -12.07 -0.56 14.13
N SER A 196 -13.11 -1.40 14.20
CA SER A 196 -13.22 -2.56 13.31
C SER A 196 -13.23 -2.12 11.85
N CYS A 197 -12.50 -2.84 11.00
CA CYS A 197 -12.51 -2.56 9.57
C CYS A 197 -13.91 -2.70 8.92
N LEU A 198 -14.84 -3.43 9.55
CA LEU A 198 -16.21 -3.64 9.07
C LEU A 198 -17.28 -2.70 9.67
N VAL A 199 -16.93 -1.79 10.58
CA VAL A 199 -17.93 -0.84 11.12
C VAL A 199 -18.21 0.28 10.12
N LEU A 200 -19.45 0.76 10.03
CA LEU A 200 -19.80 1.85 9.11
C LEU A 200 -19.20 3.20 9.52
N ALA A 201 -18.98 3.41 10.82
CA ALA A 201 -18.29 4.60 11.32
C ALA A 201 -16.83 4.61 10.84
N ASP A 202 -16.35 5.77 10.41
CA ASP A 202 -14.99 5.93 9.96
C ASP A 202 -14.01 6.18 11.11
N PRO A 203 -12.75 5.71 10.99
CA PRO A 203 -11.75 5.99 12.00
C PRO A 203 -11.40 7.48 12.03
N THR A 204 -11.37 8.05 13.22
CA THR A 204 -11.07 9.47 13.45
C THR A 204 -9.69 9.71 14.04
N GLY A 205 -8.94 8.65 14.35
CA GLY A 205 -7.71 8.72 15.13
C GLY A 205 -7.95 9.22 16.57
N PRO A 206 -6.88 9.68 17.27
CA PRO A 206 -6.97 10.11 18.65
C PRO A 206 -7.86 11.34 18.87
N GLU A 207 -8.52 11.38 20.04
CA GLU A 207 -9.35 12.51 20.45
C GLU A 207 -8.48 13.69 20.90
N ARG A 208 -8.54 14.80 20.15
CA ARG A 208 -7.98 16.15 20.41
C ARG A 208 -6.62 16.45 19.79
N GLY A 209 -6.38 17.74 19.57
CA GLY A 209 -5.09 18.30 19.14
C GLY A 209 -4.90 18.42 17.63
N TRP A 210 -5.92 18.08 16.83
CA TRP A 210 -5.88 18.22 15.37
C TRP A 210 -5.73 19.68 14.95
N GLN A 211 -4.78 19.92 14.06
CA GLN A 211 -4.51 21.23 13.46
C GLN A 211 -4.77 21.16 11.97
N ALA A 212 -5.53 22.12 11.44
CA ALA A 212 -5.76 22.22 10.01
C ALA A 212 -4.45 22.52 9.28
N VAL A 213 -4.22 21.85 8.15
CA VAL A 213 -3.06 22.07 7.28
C VAL A 213 -3.53 22.29 5.84
N PRO A 214 -2.78 23.03 5.01
CA PRO A 214 -3.14 23.20 3.62
C PRO A 214 -3.10 21.85 2.86
N PRO A 215 -3.94 21.66 1.84
CA PRO A 215 -3.85 20.51 0.97
C PRO A 215 -2.49 20.48 0.24
N PRO A 216 -1.97 19.27 -0.09
CA PRO A 216 -0.74 19.15 -0.84
C PRO A 216 -0.90 19.74 -2.25
N GLN A 217 0.19 20.32 -2.78
CA GLN A 217 0.22 20.87 -4.12
C GLN A 217 0.58 19.77 -5.13
N LEU A 218 -0.45 19.09 -5.64
CA LEU A 218 -0.30 18.04 -6.64
C LEU A 218 -0.73 18.52 -8.02
N GLY A 219 -0.02 18.05 -9.05
CA GLY A 219 -0.45 18.21 -10.44
C GLY A 219 -1.75 17.44 -10.74
N PRO A 220 -2.34 17.65 -11.92
CA PRO A 220 -3.44 16.82 -12.40
C PRO A 220 -3.02 15.35 -12.48
N ALA A 221 -3.86 14.45 -11.99
CA ALA A 221 -3.61 13.02 -12.07
C ALA A 221 -3.67 12.52 -13.52
N LEU A 222 -2.77 11.61 -13.88
CA LEU A 222 -2.77 10.91 -15.18
C LEU A 222 -3.72 9.70 -15.19
N TYR A 223 -4.25 9.32 -14.03
CA TYR A 223 -5.20 8.25 -13.81
C TYR A 223 -6.59 8.79 -13.41
N ALA A 224 -7.60 7.93 -13.38
CA ALA A 224 -8.96 8.28 -12.97
C ALA A 224 -9.03 8.66 -11.48
N ALA A 225 -8.86 9.95 -11.18
CA ALA A 225 -8.81 10.46 -9.81
C ALA A 225 -10.18 10.73 -9.17
N ARG A 226 -11.28 10.73 -9.94
CA ARG A 226 -12.65 11.01 -9.46
C ARG A 226 -13.57 9.82 -9.69
N SER A 227 -14.47 9.60 -8.73
CA SER A 227 -15.58 8.65 -8.87
C SER A 227 -16.71 9.25 -9.72
N ASN A 228 -17.68 8.42 -10.08
CA ASN A 228 -18.94 8.85 -10.69
C ASN A 228 -19.77 9.77 -9.80
N TRP A 229 -19.57 9.73 -8.48
CA TRP A 229 -20.20 10.66 -7.53
C TRP A 229 -19.44 11.98 -7.37
N GLY A 230 -18.37 12.16 -8.14
CA GLY A 230 -17.62 13.41 -8.14
C GLY A 230 -16.82 13.65 -6.87
N VAL A 231 -16.49 12.62 -6.09
CA VAL A 231 -15.47 12.66 -5.00
C VAL A 231 -14.19 11.92 -5.43
N ALA A 232 -13.07 12.12 -4.74
CA ALA A 232 -11.81 11.44 -5.07
C ALA A 232 -11.92 9.91 -4.98
N GLN A 233 -11.26 9.20 -5.90
CA GLN A 233 -11.08 7.75 -5.77
C GLN A 233 -9.99 7.43 -4.74
N PRO A 234 -10.00 6.23 -4.13
CA PRO A 234 -8.99 5.81 -3.14
C PRO A 234 -7.53 6.03 -3.57
N ALA A 235 -7.18 5.81 -4.85
CA ALA A 235 -5.82 6.06 -5.34
C ALA A 235 -5.41 7.54 -5.21
N ARG A 236 -6.34 8.47 -5.49
CA ARG A 236 -6.08 9.91 -5.33
C ARG A 236 -5.97 10.33 -3.88
N VAL A 237 -6.79 9.74 -3.01
CA VAL A 237 -6.68 9.94 -1.56
C VAL A 237 -5.31 9.48 -1.06
N MET A 238 -4.83 8.33 -1.57
CA MET A 238 -3.52 7.79 -1.21
C MET A 238 -2.37 8.72 -1.66
N GLU A 239 -2.41 9.20 -2.91
CA GLU A 239 -1.43 10.16 -3.44
C GLU A 239 -1.40 11.45 -2.61
N GLU A 240 -2.58 11.98 -2.27
CA GLU A 240 -2.73 13.18 -1.43
C GLU A 240 -2.16 12.97 -0.02
N LEU A 241 -2.56 11.89 0.67
CA LEU A 241 -2.05 11.57 2.00
C LEU A 241 -0.54 11.36 1.99
N TRP A 242 -0.02 10.59 1.03
CA TRP A 242 1.41 10.35 0.93
C TRP A 242 2.16 11.65 0.67
N SER A 243 1.71 12.51 -0.25
CA SER A 243 2.32 13.81 -0.50
C SER A 243 2.28 14.76 0.70
N SER A 244 1.29 14.62 1.59
CA SER A 244 1.24 15.40 2.84
C SER A 244 2.23 14.92 3.89
N ILE A 245 2.65 13.65 3.83
CA ILE A 245 3.53 13.01 4.84
C ILE A 245 4.97 12.96 4.33
N ALA A 246 5.16 12.45 3.12
CA ALA A 246 6.42 12.42 2.40
C ALA A 246 6.74 13.81 1.87
N GLY A 247 7.36 14.62 2.72
CA GLY A 247 8.07 15.82 2.27
C GLY A 247 9.17 15.47 1.25
N GLN A 248 9.74 16.48 0.60
CA GLN A 248 10.89 16.27 -0.28
C GLN A 248 12.07 15.69 0.51
N GLY A 249 12.49 14.47 0.16
CA GLY A 249 13.66 13.82 0.79
C GLY A 249 13.40 13.25 2.18
N MET A 250 12.24 12.60 2.40
CA MET A 250 12.04 11.78 3.60
C MET A 250 13.14 10.72 3.67
N ASP A 251 13.92 10.73 4.75
CA ASP A 251 14.90 9.69 5.02
C ASP A 251 14.19 8.34 5.19
N PRO A 252 14.74 7.24 4.64
CA PRO A 252 14.18 5.92 4.85
C PRO A 252 14.18 5.59 6.34
N LEU A 253 13.01 5.23 6.85
CA LEU A 253 12.86 4.81 8.24
C LEU A 253 13.36 3.38 8.41
N PRO A 254 13.87 3.00 9.60
CA PRO A 254 14.33 1.64 9.85
C PRO A 254 13.27 0.59 9.50
N TYR A 255 13.61 -0.31 8.56
CA TYR A 255 12.74 -1.40 8.18
C TYR A 255 12.67 -2.46 9.28
N GLN A 256 11.46 -2.85 9.67
CA GLN A 256 11.21 -3.95 10.58
C GLN A 256 10.13 -4.86 10.00
N PRO A 257 10.45 -6.13 9.65
CA PRO A 257 9.47 -7.08 9.15
C PRO A 257 8.26 -7.18 10.08
N GLY A 258 7.06 -7.06 9.52
CA GLY A 258 5.79 -7.14 10.26
C GLY A 258 5.45 -5.92 11.12
N GLN A 259 6.28 -4.87 11.13
CA GLN A 259 6.00 -3.62 11.82
C GLN A 259 6.02 -2.46 10.82
N PRO A 260 4.86 -2.10 10.24
CA PRO A 260 4.83 -1.06 9.23
C PRO A 260 5.13 0.32 9.83
N ALA A 261 6.03 1.05 9.17
CA ALA A 261 6.36 2.43 9.52
C ALA A 261 5.18 3.39 9.29
N PHE A 262 4.34 3.07 8.29
CA PHE A 262 3.14 3.83 7.97
C PHE A 262 1.93 2.91 7.82
N GLN A 263 0.80 3.39 8.33
CA GLN A 263 -0.50 2.77 8.14
C GLN A 263 -1.50 3.80 7.67
N PHE A 264 -2.34 3.42 6.71
CA PHE A 264 -3.37 4.27 6.15
C PHE A 264 -4.70 3.53 6.19
N VAL A 265 -5.78 4.26 6.42
CA VAL A 265 -7.15 3.78 6.23
C VAL A 265 -7.87 4.73 5.31
N ILE A 266 -8.44 4.20 4.23
CA ILE A 266 -9.25 4.99 3.29
C ILE A 266 -10.66 4.42 3.29
N SER A 267 -11.61 5.21 3.77
CA SER A 267 -13.03 4.90 3.76
C SER A 267 -13.69 5.61 2.58
N SER A 268 -14.34 4.86 1.69
CA SER A 268 -15.07 5.43 0.55
C SER A 268 -16.54 5.05 0.65
N ASN A 269 -17.37 6.10 0.77
CA ASN A 269 -18.82 6.04 0.77
C ASN A 269 -19.38 5.03 1.79
N THR A 270 -18.86 5.02 3.02
CA THR A 270 -19.21 4.02 4.03
C THR A 270 -20.62 4.20 4.60
N ASP A 271 -21.11 5.44 4.72
CA ASP A 271 -22.47 5.74 5.20
C ASP A 271 -23.55 5.74 4.11
N GLY A 272 -23.17 5.87 2.84
CA GLY A 272 -24.06 5.88 1.67
C GLY A 272 -25.13 7.00 1.62
N GLN A 273 -25.12 7.99 2.51
CA GLN A 273 -26.11 9.09 2.48
C GLN A 273 -25.65 10.24 1.61
N GLN A 274 -24.37 10.59 1.71
CA GLN A 274 -23.69 11.53 0.86
C GLN A 274 -22.40 10.87 0.39
N ALA A 275 -22.08 10.99 -0.91
CA ALA A 275 -20.81 10.48 -1.38
C ALA A 275 -19.68 11.24 -0.66
N ALA A 276 -18.90 10.49 0.12
CA ALA A 276 -17.80 11.02 0.89
C ALA A 276 -16.63 10.04 0.86
N VAL A 277 -15.42 10.57 1.04
CA VAL A 277 -14.22 9.77 1.14
C VAL A 277 -13.27 10.37 2.15
N MET A 278 -12.87 9.55 3.11
CA MET A 278 -11.96 9.89 4.19
C MET A 278 -10.69 9.08 4.06
N GLY A 279 -9.56 9.73 4.29
CA GLY A 279 -8.26 9.11 4.47
C GLY A 279 -7.71 9.46 5.85
N LEU A 280 -7.17 8.47 6.54
CA LEU A 280 -6.46 8.63 7.80
C LEU A 280 -5.11 7.93 7.69
N ALA A 281 -4.05 8.60 8.08
CA ALA A 281 -2.69 8.07 8.06
C ALA A 281 -2.09 8.16 9.46
N ARG A 282 -1.33 7.13 9.84
CA ARG A 282 -0.52 7.07 11.04
C ARG A 282 0.92 6.74 10.66
N GLN A 283 1.84 7.60 11.05
CA GLN A 283 3.28 7.34 11.05
C GLN A 283 3.69 6.94 12.47
N SER A 284 4.10 5.68 12.64
CA SER A 284 4.48 5.10 13.93
C SER A 284 5.96 5.30 14.27
N VAL A 285 6.80 5.51 13.25
CA VAL A 285 8.24 5.72 13.41
C VAL A 285 8.57 7.18 13.11
N VAL A 286 8.95 7.91 14.15
CA VAL A 286 9.26 9.34 14.10
C VAL A 286 10.64 9.57 14.72
N LEU A 287 11.51 10.29 13.99
CA LEU A 287 12.90 10.56 14.41
C LEU A 287 13.01 11.66 15.47
N ASP A 288 11.94 12.44 15.67
CA ASP A 288 11.86 13.45 16.73
C ASP A 288 11.76 12.77 18.12
N SER A 289 12.60 13.18 19.07
CA SER A 289 12.63 12.64 20.42
C SER A 289 11.40 13.02 21.27
N SER A 290 10.65 14.05 20.88
CA SER A 290 9.45 14.54 21.56
C SER A 290 8.14 13.97 21.02
N VAL A 291 8.13 13.44 19.79
CA VAL A 291 6.93 12.94 19.11
C VAL A 291 6.99 11.41 19.01
N SER A 292 5.91 10.75 19.40
CA SER A 292 5.75 9.29 19.29
C SER A 292 5.11 8.87 17.97
N GLU A 293 4.10 9.61 17.52
CA GLU A 293 3.33 9.30 16.31
C GLU A 293 2.87 10.60 15.65
N ILE A 294 2.74 10.56 14.33
CA ILE A 294 2.13 11.63 13.54
C ILE A 294 0.90 11.06 12.86
N TRP A 295 -0.22 11.77 12.99
CA TRP A 295 -1.47 11.43 12.34
C TRP A 295 -1.82 12.49 11.31
N THR A 296 -2.29 12.07 10.14
CA THR A 296 -2.78 12.97 9.09
C THR A 296 -4.14 12.50 8.63
N GLN A 297 -5.10 13.41 8.58
CA GLN A 297 -6.46 13.15 8.14
C GLN A 297 -6.76 13.99 6.92
N ARG A 298 -7.49 13.38 5.99
CA ARG A 298 -8.00 13.97 4.75
C ARG A 298 -9.48 13.62 4.67
N PHE A 299 -10.35 14.60 4.45
CA PHE A 299 -11.77 14.35 4.25
C PHE A 299 -12.29 15.11 3.02
N GLU A 300 -13.26 14.54 2.32
CA GLU A 300 -13.97 15.18 1.23
C GLU A 300 -15.38 14.61 1.17
N ALA A 301 -16.35 15.49 0.94
CA ALA A 301 -17.71 15.12 0.60
C ALA A 301 -18.08 15.72 -0.77
N GLU A 302 -19.16 15.22 -1.36
CA GLU A 302 -19.69 15.73 -2.63
C GLU A 302 -19.73 17.27 -2.65
N GLN A 303 -19.26 17.86 -3.75
CA GLN A 303 -19.21 19.32 -4.00
C GLN A 303 -18.39 20.15 -2.99
N THR A 304 -17.61 19.51 -2.12
CA THR A 304 -16.77 20.18 -1.13
C THR A 304 -15.30 19.91 -1.46
N PRO A 305 -14.40 20.91 -1.40
CA PRO A 305 -12.97 20.67 -1.55
C PRO A 305 -12.44 19.82 -0.38
N PRO A 306 -11.35 19.04 -0.58
CA PRO A 306 -10.79 18.25 0.48
C PRO A 306 -10.18 19.12 1.58
N ASN A 307 -10.39 18.75 2.84
CA ASN A 307 -9.75 19.36 4.00
C ASN A 307 -8.72 18.40 4.61
N PHE A 308 -7.65 18.98 5.15
CA PHE A 308 -6.55 18.24 5.76
C PHE A 308 -6.31 18.72 7.18
N SER A 309 -5.96 17.78 8.05
CA SER A 309 -5.51 18.06 9.41
C SER A 309 -4.40 17.13 9.83
N THR A 310 -3.56 17.58 10.74
CA THR A 310 -2.48 16.79 11.34
C THR A 310 -2.57 16.80 12.86
N LEU A 311 -2.05 15.76 13.50
CA LEU A 311 -1.94 15.64 14.94
C LEU A 311 -0.58 15.01 15.30
N LEU A 312 0.15 15.67 16.19
CA LEU A 312 1.39 15.16 16.77
C LEU A 312 1.10 14.58 18.15
N VAL A 313 1.42 13.31 18.37
CA VAL A 313 1.24 12.65 19.67
C VAL A 313 2.56 12.67 20.44
N PRO A 314 2.65 13.33 21.60
CA PRO A 314 3.90 13.44 22.35
C PRO A 314 4.32 12.09 22.94
N ARG A 315 5.64 11.84 22.98
CA ARG A 315 6.22 10.68 23.67
C ARG A 315 6.09 10.87 25.19
N ARG A 316 5.59 9.86 25.89
CA ARG A 316 5.44 9.84 27.36
C ARG A 316 6.72 9.38 28.05
#